data_AF-A0AAQ4CN32-F1
#
_entry.id   AF-A0AAQ4CN32-F1
#
_cell.length_a   1.000
_cell.length_b   1.000
_cell.length_c   1.000
_cell.angle_alpha   90.00
_cell.angle_beta   90.00
_cell.angle_gamma   90.00
#
_symmetry.space_group_name_H-M   'P 1'
#
loop_
_entity.id
_entity.type
_entity.pdbx_description
1 polymer ?
#
loop_
_entity_poly.entity_id
_entity_poly.type
_entity_poly.pdbx_seq_one_letter_code
_entity_poly.pdbx_strand_id
1 'polypeptide(L)'
;MILKEIVEELAFQLKQRKVINVCVSPTYTAIILDDQSIGVSHTIIDGEIEGVGEIVGKNAYEVVINNLDSNLQRSLSLAVLNAIGDIGQFTQGDPISLYSGNKLCVFGYSPQLTSHNFSTVVTYDFGSNEYKKIGNNEIRPFSSLSNEVCSTAIIFGSALVNNTIDKILSQVSANHMILTGVSSVDSPITLKTHGFEVIGKVFPIDKYRVFRIICEGGTNRILNKYMLKYFKKI
;
A
#
# COMPACT_ATOMS: atom_id res chain seq x y z
N MET A 1 -15.64 5.52 -3.50
CA MET A 1 -14.16 5.56 -3.61
C MET A 1 -13.67 4.70 -2.49
N ILE A 2 -13.04 3.57 -2.81
CA ILE A 2 -12.67 2.56 -1.82
C ILE A 2 -11.87 3.14 -0.64
N LEU A 3 -11.01 4.14 -0.88
CA LEU A 3 -10.25 4.78 0.20
C LEU A 3 -11.13 5.44 1.27
N LYS A 4 -12.26 6.06 0.90
CA LYS A 4 -13.19 6.66 1.87
C LYS A 4 -13.88 5.58 2.72
N GLU A 5 -14.29 4.49 2.09
CA GLU A 5 -14.89 3.34 2.78
C GLU A 5 -13.90 2.68 3.76
N ILE A 6 -12.62 2.60 3.38
CA ILE A 6 -11.53 2.15 4.27
C ILE A 6 -11.42 3.05 5.51
N VAL A 7 -11.49 4.38 5.33
CA VAL A 7 -11.44 5.34 6.44
C VAL A 7 -12.65 5.17 7.35
N GLU A 8 -13.83 4.93 6.79
CA GLU A 8 -15.06 4.68 7.55
C GLU A 8 -14.97 3.40 8.38
N GLU A 9 -14.47 2.30 7.81
CA GLU A 9 -14.23 1.03 8.53
C GLU A 9 -13.31 1.25 9.75
N LEU A 10 -12.23 2.01 9.56
CA LEU A 10 -11.19 2.21 10.57
C LEU A 10 -11.44 3.43 11.49
N ALA A 11 -12.55 4.15 11.30
CA ALA A 11 -12.82 5.42 11.98
C ALA A 11 -12.80 5.29 13.52
N PHE A 12 -13.34 4.20 14.06
CA PHE A 12 -13.39 3.98 15.51
C PHE A 12 -11.99 3.90 16.13
N GLN A 13 -11.07 3.18 15.48
CA GLN A 13 -9.69 3.03 15.94
C GLN A 13 -8.90 4.33 15.76
N LEU A 14 -9.07 4.99 14.60
CA LEU A 14 -8.44 6.28 14.30
C LEU A 14 -8.80 7.34 15.35
N LYS A 15 -10.06 7.44 15.75
CA LYS A 15 -10.53 8.44 16.73
C LYS A 15 -9.90 8.26 18.11
N GLN A 16 -9.38 7.08 18.44
CA GLN A 16 -8.72 6.77 19.71
C GLN A 16 -7.21 7.02 19.71
N ARG A 17 -6.66 7.57 18.62
CA ARG A 17 -5.22 7.73 18.44
C ARG A 17 -4.85 9.18 18.17
N LYS A 18 -3.64 9.54 18.58
CA LYS A 18 -3.01 10.83 18.28
C LYS A 18 -1.68 10.61 17.58
N VAL A 19 -1.35 11.51 16.66
CA VAL A 19 -0.03 11.50 16.01
C VAL A 19 1.00 12.08 16.98
N ILE A 20 2.07 11.34 17.27
CA ILE A 20 3.18 11.83 18.12
C ILE A 20 4.44 12.13 17.32
N ASN A 21 4.57 11.56 16.12
CA ASN A 21 5.67 11.90 15.22
C ASN A 21 5.25 11.67 13.76
N VAL A 22 5.82 12.48 12.86
CA VAL A 22 5.56 12.42 11.42
C VAL A 22 6.85 12.67 10.67
N CYS A 23 7.02 11.95 9.57
CA CYS A 23 8.18 12.06 8.74
C CYS A 23 7.82 11.83 7.29
N VAL A 24 8.04 12.85 6.45
CA VAL A 24 7.72 12.83 5.03
C VAL A 24 9.03 12.89 4.27
N SER A 25 9.50 11.74 3.81
CA SER A 25 10.72 11.59 3.00
C SER A 25 10.35 11.38 1.54
N PRO A 26 11.23 11.70 0.57
CA PRO A 26 10.94 11.55 -0.85
C PRO A 26 10.46 10.17 -1.30
N THR A 27 10.76 9.11 -0.54
CA THR A 27 10.42 7.72 -0.91
C THR A 27 9.33 7.11 -0.05
N TYR A 28 9.31 7.43 1.25
CA TYR A 28 8.37 6.89 2.22
C TYR A 28 7.90 7.96 3.19
N THR A 29 6.64 7.86 3.60
CA THR A 29 6.07 8.66 4.68
C THR A 29 5.85 7.73 5.86
N ALA A 30 6.24 8.17 7.06
CA ALA A 30 6.08 7.41 8.29
C ALA A 30 5.43 8.26 9.36
N ILE A 31 4.60 7.62 10.18
CA ILE A 31 4.00 8.24 11.35
C ILE A 31 4.13 7.32 12.56
N ILE A 32 4.20 7.93 13.74
CA ILE A 32 4.12 7.21 15.02
C ILE A 32 2.88 7.73 15.75
N LEU A 33 2.06 6.81 16.24
CA LEU A 33 0.91 7.12 17.09
C LEU A 33 1.27 7.03 18.58
N ASP A 34 0.40 7.56 19.42
CA ASP A 34 0.55 7.59 20.89
C ASP A 34 0.71 6.21 21.55
N ASP A 35 0.20 5.15 20.92
CA ASP A 35 0.42 3.76 21.33
C ASP A 35 1.76 3.15 20.84
N GLN A 36 2.66 3.98 20.29
CA GLN A 36 3.94 3.56 19.69
C GLN A 36 3.78 2.61 18.49
N SER A 37 2.59 2.54 17.90
CA SER A 37 2.44 1.96 16.58
C SER A 37 3.09 2.86 15.54
N ILE A 38 3.63 2.23 14.49
CA ILE A 38 4.24 2.91 13.36
C ILE A 38 3.52 2.48 12.10
N GLY A 39 3.21 3.44 11.27
CA GLY A 39 2.70 3.18 9.94
C GLY A 39 3.62 3.81 8.90
N VAL A 40 3.74 3.12 7.77
CA VAL A 40 4.58 3.54 6.66
C VAL A 40 3.75 3.48 5.40
N SER A 41 4.01 4.38 4.47
CA SER A 41 3.46 4.38 3.12
C SER A 41 4.53 4.85 2.13
N HIS A 42 4.34 4.56 0.85
CA HIS A 42 5.07 5.24 -0.22
C HIS A 42 4.73 6.72 -0.24
N THR A 43 5.75 7.56 -0.44
CA THR A 43 5.56 8.97 -0.75
C THR A 43 5.45 9.17 -2.25
N ILE A 44 4.43 9.90 -2.67
CA ILE A 44 4.35 10.50 -4.01
C ILE A 44 4.31 12.02 -3.81
N ILE A 45 5.36 12.69 -4.27
CA ILE A 45 5.60 14.13 -4.03
C ILE A 45 4.77 14.95 -5.02
N ASP A 46 3.47 15.03 -4.75
CA ASP A 46 2.53 15.83 -5.53
C ASP A 46 1.44 16.40 -4.60
N GLY A 47 1.41 17.73 -4.51
CA GLY A 47 0.58 18.51 -3.59
C GLY A 47 1.27 18.90 -2.28
N GLU A 48 0.47 19.41 -1.35
CA GLU A 48 0.90 19.87 -0.02
C GLU A 48 0.03 19.23 1.07
N ILE A 49 0.62 18.93 2.22
CA ILE A 49 -0.08 18.34 3.37
C ILE A 49 -0.84 19.43 4.11
N GLU A 50 -2.07 19.15 4.50
CA GLU A 50 -2.88 20.06 5.30
C GLU A 50 -2.41 20.05 6.77
N GLY A 51 -2.16 21.24 7.32
CA GLY A 51 -1.74 21.41 8.71
C GLY A 51 -0.28 21.06 9.01
N VAL A 52 0.62 21.20 8.03
CA VAL A 52 2.08 21.03 8.22
C VAL A 52 2.58 21.87 9.40
N GLY A 53 3.47 21.29 10.21
CA GLY A 53 3.95 21.91 11.45
C GLY A 53 3.03 21.72 12.66
N GLU A 54 1.78 21.29 12.43
CA GLU A 54 0.77 21.13 13.48
C GLU A 54 0.19 19.71 13.56
N ILE A 55 0.67 18.77 12.75
CA ILE A 55 0.15 17.39 12.70
C ILE A 55 0.38 16.68 14.06
N VAL A 56 1.52 16.92 14.69
CA VAL A 56 1.85 16.31 15.99
C VAL A 56 0.89 16.82 17.06
N GLY A 57 0.25 15.90 17.78
CA GLY A 57 -0.77 16.15 18.77
C GLY A 57 -2.20 16.11 18.25
N LYS A 58 -2.42 16.18 16.92
CA LYS A 58 -3.76 16.07 16.31
C LYS A 58 -4.29 14.64 16.37
N ASN A 59 -5.63 14.53 16.33
CA ASN A 59 -6.31 13.25 16.27
C ASN A 59 -6.02 12.55 14.93
N ALA A 60 -5.74 11.25 14.96
CA ALA A 60 -5.38 10.50 13.76
C ALA A 60 -6.51 10.47 12.71
N TYR A 61 -7.78 10.43 13.15
CA TYR A 61 -8.93 10.50 12.23
C TYR A 61 -9.00 11.83 11.50
N GLU A 62 -8.83 12.95 12.22
CA GLU A 62 -8.84 14.30 11.65
C GLU A 62 -7.70 14.49 10.64
N VAL A 63 -6.50 14.01 10.96
CA VAL A 63 -5.36 14.04 10.04
C VAL A 63 -5.70 13.31 8.75
N VAL A 64 -6.31 12.11 8.84
CA VAL A 64 -6.68 11.32 7.66
C VAL A 64 -7.74 12.02 6.80
N ILE A 65 -8.87 12.43 7.37
CA ILE A 65 -9.99 12.99 6.58
C ILE A 65 -9.63 14.32 5.90
N ASN A 66 -8.71 15.09 6.49
CA ASN A 66 -8.26 16.37 5.93
C ASN A 66 -7.14 16.21 4.88
N ASN A 67 -6.64 14.98 4.66
CA ASN A 67 -5.50 14.72 3.79
C ASN A 67 -5.81 13.57 2.79
N LEU A 68 -6.85 13.73 1.96
CA LEU A 68 -7.22 12.72 0.95
C LEU A 68 -7.15 13.21 -0.50
N ASP A 69 -6.89 14.50 -0.75
CA ASP A 69 -7.10 15.10 -2.07
C ASP A 69 -5.89 14.96 -2.99
N SER A 70 -4.68 15.21 -2.48
CA SER A 70 -3.43 15.06 -3.24
C SER A 70 -2.73 13.72 -2.98
N ASN A 71 -1.78 13.35 -3.84
CA ASN A 71 -1.00 12.13 -3.66
C ASN A 71 -0.12 12.19 -2.41
N LEU A 72 0.45 13.36 -2.11
CA LEU A 72 1.25 13.56 -0.90
C LEU A 72 0.40 13.48 0.37
N GLN A 73 -0.79 14.07 0.33
CA GLN A 73 -1.78 13.95 1.41
C GLN A 73 -2.18 12.50 1.65
N ARG A 74 -2.52 11.75 0.58
CA ARG A 74 -2.82 10.31 0.70
C ARG A 74 -1.63 9.49 1.20
N SER A 75 -0.39 9.89 0.87
CA SER A 75 0.81 9.26 1.45
C SER A 75 0.78 9.38 2.98
N LEU A 76 0.54 10.57 3.53
CA LEU A 76 0.37 10.76 4.97
C LEU A 76 -0.78 9.95 5.53
N SER A 77 -1.97 10.03 4.93
CA SER A 77 -3.17 9.35 5.42
C SER A 77 -3.02 7.84 5.45
N LEU A 78 -2.42 7.24 4.42
CA LEU A 78 -2.15 5.80 4.41
C LEU A 78 -1.09 5.40 5.44
N ALA A 79 -0.09 6.25 5.72
CA ALA A 79 0.82 5.99 6.82
C ALA A 79 0.06 5.97 8.16
N VAL A 80 -0.91 6.87 8.37
CA VAL A 80 -1.75 6.86 9.58
C VAL A 80 -2.61 5.60 9.65
N LEU A 81 -3.30 5.25 8.56
CA LEU A 81 -4.13 4.03 8.48
C LEU A 81 -3.30 2.75 8.71
N ASN A 82 -2.04 2.73 8.22
CA ASN A 82 -1.17 1.58 8.38
C ASN A 82 -0.67 1.35 9.80
N ALA A 83 -0.64 2.39 10.63
CA ALA A 83 -0.21 2.26 12.03
C ALA A 83 -1.21 1.47 12.88
N ILE A 84 -2.48 1.39 12.48
CA ILE A 84 -3.55 0.76 13.27
C ILE A 84 -3.56 -0.78 13.15
N GLY A 85 -2.78 -1.36 12.23
CA GLY A 85 -2.75 -2.80 12.00
C GLY A 85 -2.07 -3.59 13.13
N ASP A 86 -2.66 -4.75 13.47
CA ASP A 86 -2.08 -5.70 14.42
C ASP A 86 -1.37 -6.85 13.68
N ILE A 87 -0.05 -6.91 13.82
CA ILE A 87 0.79 -7.97 13.22
C ILE A 87 0.40 -9.37 13.70
N GLY A 88 -0.18 -9.50 14.90
CA GLY A 88 -0.59 -10.79 15.48
C GLY A 88 -1.70 -11.50 14.70
N GLN A 89 -2.42 -10.78 13.83
CA GLN A 89 -3.44 -11.34 12.95
C GLN A 89 -2.91 -11.80 11.59
N PHE A 90 -1.61 -11.65 11.34
CA PHE A 90 -1.01 -11.94 10.05
C PHE A 90 -0.02 -13.10 10.13
N THR A 91 0.10 -13.81 9.01
CA THR A 91 1.11 -14.86 8.81
C THR A 91 2.32 -14.28 8.09
N GLN A 92 3.54 -14.55 8.57
CA GLN A 92 4.75 -14.10 7.90
C GLN A 92 4.90 -14.78 6.53
N GLY A 93 5.16 -14.01 5.47
CA GLY A 93 5.35 -14.52 4.11
C GLY A 93 4.90 -13.57 3.01
N ASP A 94 5.11 -13.99 1.76
CA ASP A 94 4.61 -13.28 0.58
C ASP A 94 3.30 -13.94 0.09
N PRO A 95 2.17 -13.22 0.02
CA PRO A 95 0.89 -13.82 -0.36
C PRO A 95 0.87 -14.38 -1.79
N ILE A 96 1.76 -13.94 -2.69
CA ILE A 96 1.83 -14.49 -4.06
C ILE A 96 2.15 -15.99 -4.06
N SER A 97 2.88 -16.47 -3.05
CA SER A 97 3.26 -17.88 -2.95
C SER A 97 2.09 -18.84 -2.79
N LEU A 98 0.91 -18.32 -2.41
CA LEU A 98 -0.32 -19.09 -2.24
C LEU A 98 -1.05 -19.37 -3.55
N TYR A 99 -0.66 -18.71 -4.64
CA TYR A 99 -1.39 -18.71 -5.89
C TYR A 99 -0.54 -19.18 -7.06
N SER A 100 -1.22 -19.74 -8.05
CA SER A 100 -0.68 -20.21 -9.32
C SER A 100 -1.73 -20.04 -10.40
N GLY A 101 -1.32 -19.91 -11.66
CA GLY A 101 -2.28 -19.82 -12.75
C GLY A 101 -1.65 -19.41 -14.08
N ASN A 102 -2.49 -19.14 -15.07
CA ASN A 102 -1.99 -18.82 -16.40
C ASN A 102 -1.45 -17.38 -16.46
N LYS A 103 -2.23 -16.43 -15.93
CA LYS A 103 -1.91 -15.00 -16.06
C LYS A 103 -1.98 -14.28 -14.72
N LEU A 104 -0.87 -13.65 -14.35
CA LEU A 104 -0.78 -12.72 -13.23
C LEU A 104 -0.80 -11.28 -13.75
N CYS A 105 -1.74 -10.46 -13.27
CA CYS A 105 -1.70 -9.02 -13.48
C CYS A 105 -1.18 -8.33 -12.23
N VAL A 106 -0.20 -7.45 -12.40
CA VAL A 106 0.43 -6.70 -11.31
C VAL A 106 0.19 -5.22 -11.57
N PHE A 107 -0.33 -4.50 -10.58
CA PHE A 107 -0.59 -3.06 -10.66
C PHE A 107 0.33 -2.33 -9.71
N GLY A 108 1.29 -1.60 -10.27
CA GLY A 108 2.50 -1.13 -9.59
C GLY A 108 3.69 -2.06 -9.81
N TYR A 109 4.87 -1.63 -9.36
CA TYR A 109 6.12 -2.34 -9.62
C TYR A 109 6.89 -2.66 -8.35
N SER A 110 7.32 -3.93 -8.22
CA SER A 110 8.29 -4.36 -7.22
C SER A 110 9.31 -5.29 -7.89
N PRO A 111 10.61 -4.93 -7.92
CA PRO A 111 11.65 -5.79 -8.49
C PRO A 111 11.81 -7.13 -7.76
N GLN A 112 11.26 -7.26 -6.56
CA GLN A 112 11.38 -8.45 -5.70
C GLN A 112 10.16 -9.38 -5.79
N LEU A 113 9.23 -9.12 -6.71
CA LEU A 113 8.07 -9.98 -6.89
C LEU A 113 8.48 -11.30 -7.54
N THR A 114 8.22 -12.42 -6.85
CA THR A 114 8.51 -13.77 -7.37
C THR A 114 7.24 -14.39 -7.94
N SER A 115 7.16 -14.49 -9.27
CA SER A 115 5.95 -14.92 -10.01
C SER A 115 6.13 -16.23 -10.78
N HIS A 116 6.97 -17.14 -10.28
CA HIS A 116 7.39 -18.35 -11.02
C HIS A 116 6.25 -19.35 -11.23
N ASN A 117 5.18 -19.25 -10.43
CA ASN A 117 3.99 -20.09 -10.51
C ASN A 117 3.00 -19.64 -11.61
N PHE A 118 3.37 -18.65 -12.43
CA PHE A 118 2.52 -18.10 -13.48
C PHE A 118 3.20 -18.15 -14.85
N SER A 119 2.45 -18.58 -15.88
CA SER A 119 3.00 -18.67 -17.24
C SER A 119 3.25 -17.29 -17.86
N THR A 120 2.36 -16.33 -17.60
CA THR A 120 2.42 -14.96 -18.13
C THR A 120 2.25 -13.96 -17.00
N VAL A 121 3.09 -12.92 -17.00
CA VAL A 121 2.99 -11.81 -16.06
C VAL A 121 2.80 -10.53 -16.85
N VAL A 122 1.77 -9.75 -16.51
CA VAL A 122 1.55 -8.43 -17.08
C VAL A 122 1.61 -7.42 -15.94
N THR A 123 2.59 -6.53 -15.98
CA THR A 123 2.77 -5.47 -14.99
C THR A 123 2.32 -4.15 -15.57
N TYR A 124 1.30 -3.54 -14.97
CA TYR A 124 0.89 -2.16 -15.23
C TYR A 124 1.63 -1.24 -14.26
N ASP A 125 2.74 -0.67 -14.72
CA ASP A 125 3.61 0.18 -13.91
C ASP A 125 3.08 1.62 -13.89
N PHE A 126 3.04 2.22 -12.70
CA PHE A 126 2.64 3.61 -12.50
C PHE A 126 3.72 4.61 -12.93
N GLY A 127 4.99 4.18 -12.99
CA GLY A 127 6.12 5.04 -13.33
C GLY A 127 6.70 4.84 -14.74
N SER A 128 6.30 3.77 -15.44
CA SER A 128 6.78 3.51 -16.81
C SER A 128 5.87 4.14 -17.85
N ASN A 129 6.48 4.82 -18.83
CA ASN A 129 5.78 5.32 -20.03
C ASN A 129 5.98 4.41 -21.26
N GLU A 130 6.76 3.34 -21.11
CA GLU A 130 7.12 2.45 -22.22
C GLU A 130 6.68 1.01 -21.95
N TYR A 131 6.32 0.34 -23.04
CA TYR A 131 6.17 -1.09 -23.08
C TYR A 131 7.55 -1.78 -23.07
N LYS A 132 7.74 -2.77 -22.19
CA LYS A 132 8.95 -3.59 -22.13
C LYS A 132 8.57 -5.05 -21.94
N LYS A 133 9.27 -5.96 -22.60
CA LYS A 133 9.10 -7.41 -22.41
C LYS A 133 10.41 -8.03 -21.94
N ILE A 134 10.38 -8.69 -20.78
CA ILE A 134 11.53 -9.36 -20.16
C ILE A 134 11.10 -10.79 -19.83
N GLY A 135 11.55 -11.75 -20.64
CA GLY A 135 11.10 -13.14 -20.52
C GLY A 135 9.58 -13.25 -20.67
N ASN A 136 8.91 -13.79 -19.65
CA ASN A 136 7.45 -13.91 -19.59
C ASN A 136 6.74 -12.71 -18.94
N ASN A 137 7.47 -11.65 -18.61
CA ASN A 137 6.91 -10.43 -18.01
C ASN A 137 6.77 -9.31 -19.05
N GLU A 138 5.54 -8.83 -19.22
CA GLU A 138 5.19 -7.67 -20.03
C GLU A 138 4.93 -6.47 -19.11
N ILE A 139 5.82 -5.50 -19.13
CA ILE A 139 5.69 -4.24 -18.39
C ILE A 139 5.03 -3.23 -19.32
N ARG A 140 3.90 -2.70 -18.91
CA ARG A 140 3.08 -1.76 -19.66
C ARG A 140 2.86 -0.49 -18.83
N PRO A 141 2.72 0.68 -19.45
CA PRO A 141 2.27 1.87 -18.76
C PRO A 141 0.88 1.65 -18.18
N PHE A 142 0.62 2.12 -16.95
CA PHE A 142 -0.72 2.05 -16.36
C PHE A 142 -1.79 2.75 -17.23
N SER A 143 -1.40 3.79 -17.97
CA SER A 143 -2.29 4.48 -18.93
C SER A 143 -2.86 3.56 -20.02
N SER A 144 -2.18 2.46 -20.34
CA SER A 144 -2.62 1.46 -21.33
C SER A 144 -3.63 0.44 -20.79
N LEU A 145 -3.95 0.48 -19.49
CA LEU A 145 -4.93 -0.43 -18.90
C LEU A 145 -6.29 -0.29 -19.59
N SER A 146 -6.77 -1.39 -20.13
CA SER A 146 -8.12 -1.53 -20.69
C SER A 146 -8.57 -2.98 -20.52
N ASN A 147 -9.70 -3.17 -19.82
CA ASN A 147 -10.44 -4.43 -19.64
C ASN A 147 -9.53 -5.68 -19.57
N GLU A 148 -8.74 -5.78 -18.52
CA GLU A 148 -7.76 -6.84 -18.35
C GLU A 148 -8.35 -8.05 -17.61
N VAL A 149 -8.08 -9.25 -18.11
CA VAL A 149 -8.54 -10.51 -17.51
C VAL A 149 -7.34 -11.33 -17.08
N CYS A 150 -7.35 -11.80 -15.84
CA CYS A 150 -6.25 -12.56 -15.26
C CYS A 150 -6.73 -13.65 -14.30
N SER A 151 -5.86 -14.62 -14.01
CA SER A 151 -6.13 -15.61 -12.96
C SER A 151 -5.99 -14.98 -11.58
N THR A 152 -4.98 -14.14 -11.40
CA THR A 152 -4.70 -13.43 -10.15
C THR A 152 -4.33 -11.99 -10.45
N ALA A 153 -4.89 -11.05 -9.70
CA ALA A 153 -4.49 -9.65 -9.69
C ALA A 153 -3.77 -9.31 -8.38
N ILE A 154 -2.57 -8.76 -8.49
CA ILE A 154 -1.83 -8.15 -7.38
C ILE A 154 -1.89 -6.64 -7.56
N ILE A 155 -2.50 -5.97 -6.59
CA ILE A 155 -2.61 -4.52 -6.57
C ILE A 155 -1.69 -4.02 -5.47
N PHE A 156 -0.66 -3.25 -5.83
CA PHE A 156 0.20 -2.63 -4.83
C PHE A 156 -0.56 -1.53 -4.09
N GLY A 157 -0.35 -1.39 -2.78
CA GLY A 157 -0.96 -0.32 -1.99
C GLY A 157 -0.61 1.09 -2.47
N SER A 158 0.41 1.26 -3.32
CA SER A 158 0.66 2.53 -4.01
C SER A 158 -0.52 2.97 -4.90
N ALA A 159 -1.39 2.04 -5.32
CA ALA A 159 -2.64 2.32 -6.00
C ALA A 159 -3.63 3.16 -5.16
N LEU A 160 -3.56 3.01 -3.83
CA LEU A 160 -4.31 3.85 -2.89
C LEU A 160 -3.67 5.26 -2.80
N VAL A 161 -2.34 5.35 -2.84
CA VAL A 161 -1.62 6.64 -2.77
C VAL A 161 -1.90 7.48 -4.01
N ASN A 162 -1.78 6.88 -5.20
CA ASN A 162 -1.95 7.58 -6.47
C ASN A 162 -3.41 7.64 -6.98
N ASN A 163 -4.37 7.19 -6.16
CA ASN A 163 -5.80 7.20 -6.48
C ASN A 163 -6.17 6.44 -7.78
N THR A 164 -5.50 5.32 -8.07
CA THR A 164 -5.77 4.51 -9.27
C THR A 164 -6.55 3.23 -8.99
N ILE A 165 -6.75 2.88 -7.71
CA ILE A 165 -7.41 1.63 -7.32
C ILE A 165 -8.84 1.49 -7.88
N ASP A 166 -9.68 2.52 -7.86
CA ASP A 166 -11.05 2.43 -8.40
C ASP A 166 -11.04 2.20 -9.93
N LYS A 167 -10.05 2.76 -10.64
CA LYS A 167 -9.86 2.48 -12.08
C LYS A 167 -9.42 1.03 -12.30
N ILE A 168 -8.53 0.50 -11.46
CA ILE A 168 -8.12 -0.91 -11.53
C ILE A 168 -9.32 -1.83 -11.32
N LEU A 169 -10.10 -1.61 -10.25
CA LEU A 169 -11.26 -2.43 -9.91
C LEU A 169 -12.36 -2.41 -10.98
N SER A 170 -12.50 -1.30 -11.72
CA SER A 170 -13.48 -1.20 -12.81
C SER A 170 -12.99 -1.78 -14.15
N GLN A 171 -11.70 -2.04 -14.30
CA GLN A 171 -11.09 -2.49 -15.56
C GLN A 171 -10.45 -3.87 -15.48
N VAL A 172 -10.49 -4.54 -14.32
CA VAL A 172 -9.82 -5.82 -14.10
C VAL A 172 -10.82 -6.86 -13.64
N SER A 173 -10.77 -8.02 -14.29
CA SER A 173 -11.45 -9.24 -13.84
C SER A 173 -10.40 -10.27 -13.45
N ALA A 174 -10.48 -10.77 -12.22
CA ALA A 174 -9.56 -11.77 -11.69
C ALA A 174 -10.31 -12.78 -10.82
N ASN A 175 -9.84 -14.04 -10.80
CA ASN A 175 -10.37 -15.03 -9.87
C ASN A 175 -9.93 -14.75 -8.43
N HIS A 176 -8.74 -14.19 -8.26
CA HIS A 176 -8.14 -13.84 -6.97
C HIS A 176 -7.59 -12.42 -7.00
N MET A 177 -7.93 -11.62 -6.00
CA MET A 177 -7.39 -10.26 -5.83
C MET A 177 -6.64 -10.11 -4.51
N ILE A 178 -5.43 -9.55 -4.61
CA ILE A 178 -4.50 -9.37 -3.50
C ILE A 178 -4.10 -7.90 -3.42
N LEU A 179 -4.31 -7.26 -2.28
CA LEU A 179 -3.75 -5.94 -2.00
C LEU A 179 -2.41 -6.11 -1.28
N THR A 180 -1.28 -5.65 -1.81
CA THR A 180 0.05 -5.91 -1.21
C THR A 180 1.00 -4.71 -1.19
N GLY A 181 1.99 -4.73 -0.30
CA GLY A 181 3.05 -3.72 -0.22
C GLY A 181 2.95 -2.82 1.01
N VAL A 182 3.87 -1.86 1.12
CA VAL A 182 4.01 -1.05 2.34
C VAL A 182 2.81 -0.14 2.59
N SER A 183 2.15 0.34 1.54
CA SER A 183 0.97 1.20 1.62
C SER A 183 -0.35 0.43 1.79
N SER A 184 -0.32 -0.90 1.93
CA SER A 184 -1.54 -1.71 2.06
C SER A 184 -2.15 -1.61 3.45
N VAL A 185 -3.43 -1.22 3.50
CA VAL A 185 -4.18 -1.01 4.74
C VAL A 185 -4.90 -2.30 5.18
N ASP A 186 -4.98 -2.54 6.49
CA ASP A 186 -5.74 -3.66 7.06
C ASP A 186 -7.20 -3.23 7.27
N SER A 187 -7.99 -3.27 6.19
CA SER A 187 -9.42 -2.92 6.16
C SER A 187 -10.22 -4.07 5.55
N PRO A 188 -10.31 -5.22 6.26
CA PRO A 188 -10.82 -6.47 5.72
C PRO A 188 -12.27 -6.39 5.25
N ILE A 189 -13.13 -5.60 5.91
CA ILE A 189 -14.57 -5.56 5.58
C ILE A 189 -14.77 -4.86 4.22
N THR A 190 -14.19 -3.67 4.06
CA THR A 190 -14.23 -2.92 2.80
C THR A 190 -13.54 -3.70 1.69
N LEU A 191 -12.33 -4.21 1.93
CA LEU A 191 -11.58 -4.92 0.89
C LEU A 191 -12.31 -6.18 0.39
N LYS A 192 -12.93 -6.95 1.29
CA LYS A 192 -13.74 -8.11 0.91
C LYS A 192 -14.94 -7.73 0.05
N THR A 193 -15.60 -6.60 0.37
CA THR A 193 -16.72 -6.07 -0.42
C THR A 193 -16.30 -5.71 -1.86
N HIS A 194 -15.04 -5.30 -2.03
CA HIS A 194 -14.43 -5.04 -3.34
C HIS A 194 -13.74 -6.26 -3.97
N GLY A 195 -13.98 -7.47 -3.44
CA GLY A 195 -13.51 -8.74 -4.02
C GLY A 195 -12.07 -9.13 -3.69
N PHE A 196 -11.39 -8.41 -2.79
CA PHE A 196 -10.07 -8.83 -2.30
C PHE A 196 -10.19 -10.04 -1.38
N GLU A 197 -9.25 -10.97 -1.51
CA GLU A 197 -9.18 -12.19 -0.67
C GLU A 197 -8.00 -12.16 0.29
N VAL A 198 -6.97 -11.38 -0.03
CA VAL A 198 -5.72 -11.35 0.75
C VAL A 198 -5.17 -9.94 0.85
N ILE A 199 -4.74 -9.59 2.06
CA ILE A 199 -3.99 -8.39 2.36
C ILE A 199 -2.55 -8.79 2.66
N GLY A 200 -1.61 -8.38 1.81
CA GLY A 200 -0.17 -8.41 2.07
C GLY A 200 0.28 -7.08 2.67
N LYS A 201 0.89 -7.11 3.85
CA LYS A 201 1.45 -5.93 4.51
C LYS A 201 2.94 -6.10 4.77
N VAL A 202 3.58 -4.97 4.99
CA VAL A 202 4.97 -4.91 5.41
C VAL A 202 5.01 -4.28 6.79
N PHE A 203 5.53 -5.01 7.77
CA PHE A 203 5.62 -4.56 9.16
C PHE A 203 7.06 -4.22 9.55
N PRO A 204 7.29 -3.06 10.20
CA PRO A 204 8.57 -2.76 10.84
C PRO A 204 8.85 -3.70 12.02
N ILE A 205 9.95 -4.46 11.96
CA ILE A 205 10.42 -5.25 13.11
C ILE A 205 11.16 -4.39 14.13
N ASP A 206 11.79 -3.30 13.67
CA ASP A 206 12.44 -2.29 14.51
C ASP A 206 11.82 -0.93 14.17
N LYS A 207 10.75 -0.58 14.89
CA LYS A 207 9.89 0.57 14.59
C LYS A 207 10.68 1.88 14.56
N TYR A 208 11.46 2.16 15.61
CA TYR A 208 12.21 3.43 15.71
C TYR A 208 13.33 3.52 14.70
N ARG A 209 14.00 2.40 14.41
CA ARG A 209 15.03 2.39 13.36
C ARG A 209 14.45 2.59 11.98
N VAL A 210 13.30 1.97 11.68
CA VAL A 210 12.58 2.20 10.42
C VAL A 210 12.19 3.67 10.28
N PHE A 211 11.58 4.27 11.32
CA PHE A 211 11.24 5.69 11.32
C PHE A 211 12.46 6.58 11.03
N ARG A 212 13.57 6.33 11.75
CA ARG A 212 14.82 7.07 11.57
C ARG A 212 15.41 6.92 10.17
N ILE A 213 15.45 5.70 9.64
CA ILE A 213 15.94 5.44 8.27
C ILE A 213 15.12 6.25 7.26
N ILE A 214 13.80 6.31 7.41
CA ILE A 214 12.93 7.08 6.51
C ILE A 214 13.28 8.57 6.58
N CYS A 215 13.42 9.12 7.79
CA CYS A 215 13.76 10.54 7.99
C CYS A 215 15.15 10.93 7.53
N GLU A 216 16.09 9.99 7.56
CA GLU A 216 17.45 10.19 7.05
C GLU A 216 17.54 9.97 5.53
N GLY A 217 16.42 9.77 4.82
CA GLY A 217 16.38 9.62 3.36
C GLY A 217 16.71 8.21 2.87
N GLY A 218 16.63 7.21 3.74
CA GLY A 218 16.88 5.82 3.40
C GLY A 218 15.89 5.25 2.40
N THR A 219 16.39 4.42 1.49
CA THR A 219 15.58 3.78 0.45
C THR A 219 15.20 2.35 0.82
N ASN A 220 14.39 1.71 -0.04
CA ASN A 220 13.98 0.31 0.11
C ASN A 220 15.16 -0.65 0.35
N ARG A 221 16.35 -0.35 -0.19
CA ARG A 221 17.57 -1.16 0.00
C ARG A 221 17.98 -1.31 1.47
N ILE A 222 17.79 -0.26 2.27
CA ILE A 222 18.12 -0.27 3.70
C ILE A 222 16.90 -0.72 4.51
N LEU A 223 15.71 -0.21 4.16
CA LEU A 223 14.47 -0.50 4.88
C LEU A 223 14.09 -1.98 4.90
N ASN A 224 14.32 -2.72 3.80
CA ASN A 224 14.01 -4.15 3.74
C ASN A 224 14.74 -5.01 4.79
N LYS A 225 15.80 -4.50 5.42
CA LYS A 225 16.49 -5.21 6.52
C LYS A 225 15.70 -5.17 7.84
N TYR A 226 14.78 -4.22 7.97
CA TYR A 226 14.02 -3.95 9.20
C TYR A 226 12.51 -4.02 8.95
N MET A 227 12.10 -4.57 7.81
CA MET A 227 10.72 -4.70 7.40
C MET A 227 10.50 -6.11 6.88
N LEU A 228 9.45 -6.76 7.38
CA LEU A 228 9.10 -8.12 7.00
C LEU A 228 7.72 -8.14 6.34
N LYS A 229 7.57 -9.03 5.36
CA LYS A 229 6.29 -9.26 4.67
C LYS A 229 5.42 -10.21 5.49
N TYR A 230 4.15 -9.87 5.57
CA TYR A 230 3.11 -10.62 6.25
C TYR A 230 1.85 -10.60 5.38
N PHE A 231 0.98 -11.59 5.54
CA PHE A 231 -0.31 -11.61 4.87
C PHE A 231 -1.43 -12.15 5.75
N LYS A 232 -2.66 -11.77 5.41
CA LYS A 232 -3.90 -12.21 6.05
C LYS A 232 -4.94 -12.49 4.97
N LYS A 233 -5.59 -13.66 5.03
CA LYS A 233 -6.76 -13.99 4.21
C LYS A 233 -8.01 -13.35 4.83
N ILE A 234 -8.92 -12.84 4.02
CA ILE A 234 -10.12 -12.08 4.47
C ILE A 234 -11.42 -12.61 3.88
#